data_AF-A0A9P3GIK1-F1
#
_entry.id   AF-A0A9P3GIK1-F1
#
_cell.length_a   1.000
_cell.length_b   1.000
_cell.length_c   1.000
_cell.angle_alpha   90.00
_cell.angle_beta   90.00
_cell.angle_gamma   90.00
#
_symmetry.space_group_name_H-M   'P 1'
#
loop_
_entity.id
_entity.type
_entity.pdbx_description
1 polymer ?
#
loop_
_entity_poly.entity_id
_entity_poly.type
_entity_poly.pdbx_seq_one_letter_code
_entity_poly.pdbx_strand_id
1 'polypeptide(L)'
;MLFRRLELKSADDVSQLRALLDGHDILGCPISSCVAHLAIVDDQSHFRGAWGHQLLLRLPQSSPRAYCDWCIQDDTGDTLSSAPKKPTLLPSAALPRTLPATPRRLNAVRLSGLLLPSGRDLVRFIAQLGLTDRAELVLDKVAFADVSPPPAYRFRSPPQHKERNIRITVAGCPSSGEGGLSLWIPLCNIIFSSQRCALSSREHIEPLIVEHLQLFCALYKRELVLRMDSFAYRDEESTVLWSYKLNDTPSGLWASLGEVDVVSPRQDERPRRRPYISQVKFSCPSHTPGDAIPALLAHLESELLRINGGSVPRLVLLCPTLDCASAAMDGVLEGRIFARSIACTPAAAIIIDVGSEAKRFSVKDILAAPSDVVRGDEVVALSTAQRRAWVLREVGSRQCLGAL
;
A
#
# COMPACT_ATOMS: atom_id res chain seq x y z
N MET A 1 12.16 -8.35 -29.32
CA MET A 1 11.03 -8.32 -28.36
C MET A 1 9.81 -7.90 -29.16
N LEU A 2 8.85 -8.80 -29.38
CA LEU A 2 7.68 -8.55 -30.25
C LEU A 2 6.46 -8.12 -29.43
N PHE A 3 6.26 -8.73 -28.26
CA PHE A 3 5.12 -8.46 -27.40
C PHE A 3 5.61 -7.95 -26.05
N ARG A 4 5.35 -6.66 -25.79
CA ARG A 4 5.62 -6.07 -24.48
C ARG A 4 4.70 -6.66 -23.41
N ARG A 5 3.42 -6.83 -23.75
CA ARG A 5 2.39 -7.45 -22.91
C ARG A 5 1.40 -8.20 -23.80
N LEU A 6 1.08 -9.42 -23.41
CA LEU A 6 0.07 -10.26 -24.04
C LEU A 6 -0.97 -10.65 -22.99
N GLU A 7 -2.24 -10.39 -23.27
CA GLU A 7 -3.35 -10.65 -22.36
C GLU A 7 -4.21 -11.79 -22.91
N LEU A 8 -4.45 -12.80 -22.07
CA LEU A 8 -5.28 -13.97 -22.38
C LEU A 8 -6.54 -13.90 -21.53
N LYS A 9 -7.70 -13.92 -22.16
CA LYS A 9 -9.01 -13.83 -21.51
C LYS A 9 -9.84 -15.11 -21.66
N SER A 10 -9.41 -16.01 -22.53
CA SER A 10 -10.14 -17.24 -22.83
C SER A 10 -9.22 -18.46 -23.02
N ALA A 11 -9.83 -19.65 -22.96
CA ALA A 11 -9.15 -20.89 -23.32
C ALA A 11 -8.81 -20.98 -24.82
N ASP A 12 -9.51 -20.23 -25.68
CA ASP A 12 -9.22 -20.16 -27.11
C ASP A 12 -7.95 -19.34 -27.35
N ASP A 13 -7.77 -18.23 -26.62
CA ASP A 13 -6.55 -17.40 -26.66
C ASP A 13 -5.32 -18.25 -26.29
N VAL A 14 -5.49 -19.18 -25.35
CA VAL A 14 -4.44 -20.13 -24.97
C VAL A 14 -4.06 -21.07 -26.11
N SER A 15 -5.06 -21.60 -26.81
CA SER A 15 -4.84 -22.53 -27.92
C SER A 15 -4.11 -21.82 -29.07
N GLN A 16 -4.50 -20.59 -29.37
CA GLN A 16 -3.82 -19.72 -30.34
C GLN A 16 -2.41 -19.36 -29.88
N LEU A 17 -2.24 -18.99 -28.61
CA LEU A 17 -0.93 -18.67 -28.06
C LEU A 17 0.00 -19.87 -28.13
N ARG A 18 -0.47 -21.08 -27.83
CA ARG A 18 0.37 -22.28 -27.90
C ARG A 18 0.87 -22.53 -29.32
N ALA A 19 -0.02 -22.44 -30.32
CA ALA A 19 0.36 -22.54 -31.72
C ALA A 19 1.39 -21.48 -32.12
N LEU A 20 1.28 -20.27 -31.57
CA LEU A 20 2.20 -19.16 -31.82
C LEU A 20 3.54 -19.31 -31.07
N LEU A 21 3.54 -19.81 -29.83
CA LEU A 21 4.75 -20.02 -29.02
C LEU A 21 5.62 -21.15 -29.53
N ASP A 22 5.02 -22.16 -30.17
CA ASP A 22 5.74 -23.26 -30.83
C ASP A 22 6.37 -22.82 -32.18
N GLY A 23 6.03 -21.62 -32.66
CA GLY A 23 6.58 -21.01 -33.87
C GLY A 23 7.91 -20.27 -33.66
N HIS A 24 8.58 -19.99 -34.78
CA HIS A 24 9.78 -19.15 -34.85
C HIS A 24 9.44 -17.82 -35.56
N ASP A 25 10.09 -16.74 -35.16
CA ASP A 25 9.96 -15.46 -35.84
C ASP A 25 10.73 -15.43 -37.18
N ILE A 26 10.66 -14.32 -37.89
CA ILE A 26 11.32 -14.11 -39.20
C ILE A 26 12.85 -14.26 -39.09
N LEU A 27 13.41 -14.08 -37.89
CA LEU A 27 14.85 -14.20 -37.61
C LEU A 27 15.23 -15.58 -37.04
N GLY A 28 14.28 -16.52 -36.97
CA GLY A 28 14.50 -17.85 -36.41
C GLY A 28 14.58 -17.87 -34.88
N CYS A 29 14.20 -16.80 -34.18
CA CYS A 29 14.12 -16.80 -32.73
C CYS A 29 12.79 -17.43 -32.27
N PRO A 30 12.78 -18.24 -31.20
CA PRO A 30 11.53 -18.73 -30.63
C PRO A 30 10.64 -17.56 -30.20
N ILE A 31 9.40 -17.52 -30.70
CA ILE A 31 8.46 -16.42 -30.40
C ILE A 31 8.20 -16.31 -28.89
N SER A 32 8.35 -17.41 -28.17
CA SER A 32 8.25 -17.47 -26.71
C SER A 32 9.26 -16.61 -25.95
N SER A 33 10.40 -16.31 -26.56
CA SER A 33 11.41 -15.37 -26.04
C SER A 33 11.08 -13.90 -26.34
N CYS A 34 10.12 -13.68 -27.24
CA CYS A 34 9.68 -12.36 -27.68
C CYS A 34 8.49 -11.81 -26.87
N VAL A 35 7.94 -12.60 -25.94
CA VAL A 35 6.91 -12.18 -24.98
C VAL A 35 7.58 -11.80 -23.67
N ALA A 36 7.43 -10.55 -23.23
CA ALA A 36 7.99 -10.12 -21.96
C ALA A 36 7.01 -10.24 -20.79
N HIS A 37 5.72 -10.05 -21.03
CA HIS A 37 4.70 -10.08 -19.99
C HIS A 37 3.46 -10.82 -20.49
N LEU A 38 3.04 -11.83 -19.73
CA LEU A 38 1.84 -12.63 -19.95
C LEU A 38 0.84 -12.33 -18.84
N ALA A 39 -0.30 -11.72 -19.17
CA ALA A 39 -1.41 -11.47 -18.27
C ALA A 39 -2.53 -12.46 -18.55
N ILE A 40 -2.87 -13.30 -17.58
CA ILE A 40 -3.96 -14.27 -17.65
C ILE A 40 -5.14 -13.67 -16.89
N VAL A 41 -6.29 -13.50 -17.54
CA VAL A 41 -7.50 -12.94 -16.94
C VAL A 41 -8.58 -14.01 -16.97
N ASP A 42 -8.83 -14.62 -15.81
CA ASP A 42 -9.81 -15.68 -15.61
C ASP A 42 -11.11 -15.09 -15.06
N ASP A 43 -12.06 -14.86 -15.96
CA ASP A 43 -13.39 -14.35 -15.62
C ASP A 43 -14.35 -15.49 -15.24
N GLN A 44 -14.73 -15.51 -13.96
CA GLN A 44 -15.60 -16.53 -13.39
C GLN A 44 -17.08 -16.35 -13.77
N SER A 45 -17.47 -15.22 -14.36
CA SER A 45 -18.85 -14.94 -14.75
C SER A 45 -19.30 -15.78 -15.96
N HIS A 46 -18.38 -16.07 -16.88
CA HIS A 46 -18.67 -16.70 -18.17
C HIS A 46 -18.28 -18.19 -18.23
N PHE A 47 -17.41 -18.67 -17.34
CA PHE A 47 -16.85 -20.01 -17.46
C PHE A 47 -16.66 -20.70 -16.09
N ARG A 48 -17.22 -21.91 -15.94
CA ARG A 48 -17.04 -22.75 -14.72
C ARG A 48 -15.74 -23.56 -14.70
N GLY A 49 -14.90 -23.40 -15.72
CA GLY A 49 -13.63 -24.14 -15.85
C GLY A 49 -12.46 -23.32 -15.32
N ALA A 50 -11.64 -23.92 -14.45
CA ALA A 50 -10.37 -23.36 -13.96
C ALA A 50 -9.26 -23.35 -15.02
N TRP A 51 -9.54 -22.82 -16.22
CA TRP A 51 -8.65 -22.88 -17.38
C TRP A 51 -7.34 -22.12 -17.14
N GLY A 52 -7.39 -20.99 -16.41
CA GLY A 52 -6.19 -20.22 -16.06
C GLY A 52 -5.18 -21.05 -15.26
N HIS A 53 -5.66 -21.88 -14.33
CA HIS A 53 -4.78 -22.79 -13.59
C HIS A 53 -4.22 -23.91 -14.47
N GLN A 54 -5.05 -24.52 -15.33
CA GLN A 54 -4.58 -25.56 -16.26
C GLN A 54 -3.50 -25.02 -17.21
N LEU A 55 -3.64 -23.77 -17.63
CA LEU A 55 -2.65 -23.05 -18.41
C LEU A 55 -1.33 -22.91 -17.64
N LEU A 56 -1.37 -22.45 -16.39
CA LEU A 56 -0.18 -22.31 -15.55
C LEU A 56 0.57 -23.64 -15.31
N LEU A 57 -0.17 -24.75 -15.26
CA LEU A 57 0.42 -26.09 -15.19
C LEU A 57 1.09 -26.54 -16.49
N ARG A 58 0.64 -26.04 -17.65
CA ARG A 58 1.08 -26.46 -19.00
C ARG A 58 2.04 -25.50 -19.70
N LEU A 59 2.14 -24.26 -19.22
CA LEU A 59 3.16 -23.27 -19.56
C LEU A 59 4.64 -23.49 -19.09
N PRO A 60 5.07 -24.56 -18.38
CA PRO A 60 6.36 -24.53 -17.67
C PRO A 60 7.65 -24.50 -18.51
N GLN A 61 7.62 -24.68 -19.83
CA GLN A 61 8.87 -24.91 -20.59
C GLN A 61 9.12 -23.97 -21.77
N SER A 62 8.09 -23.33 -22.34
CA SER A 62 8.29 -22.55 -23.57
C SER A 62 8.73 -21.11 -23.34
N SER A 63 8.39 -20.45 -22.21
CA SER A 63 8.75 -19.04 -21.96
C SER A 63 9.27 -18.80 -20.53
N PRO A 64 10.55 -19.13 -20.24
CA PRO A 64 11.13 -19.03 -18.90
C PRO A 64 11.40 -17.58 -18.44
N ARG A 65 11.30 -16.60 -19.34
CA ARG A 65 11.65 -15.19 -19.07
C ARG A 65 10.46 -14.24 -18.96
N ALA A 66 9.26 -14.67 -19.37
CA ALA A 66 8.10 -13.79 -19.33
C ALA A 66 7.56 -13.63 -17.91
N TYR A 67 7.39 -12.38 -17.48
CA TYR A 67 6.62 -12.00 -16.31
C TYR A 67 5.21 -12.58 -16.45
N CYS A 68 4.66 -13.17 -15.40
CA CYS A 68 3.34 -13.80 -15.48
C CYS A 68 2.43 -13.24 -14.39
N ASP A 69 1.32 -12.65 -14.81
CA ASP A 69 0.29 -12.14 -13.92
C ASP A 69 -0.98 -12.97 -14.10
N TRP A 70 -1.66 -13.24 -12.99
CA TRP A 70 -2.93 -13.97 -13.01
C TRP A 70 -4.01 -13.16 -12.30
N CYS A 71 -4.97 -12.63 -13.06
CA CYS A 71 -6.17 -12.01 -12.55
C CYS A 71 -7.30 -13.05 -12.53
N ILE A 72 -7.97 -13.22 -11.39
CA ILE A 72 -9.24 -13.95 -11.27
C ILE A 72 -10.27 -12.92 -10.84
N GLN A 73 -11.30 -12.75 -11.64
CA GLN A 73 -12.32 -11.75 -11.39
C GLN A 73 -13.72 -12.32 -11.59
N ASP A 74 -14.68 -11.77 -10.87
CA ASP A 74 -16.10 -12.01 -11.08
C ASP A 74 -16.74 -10.67 -11.50
N ASP A 75 -17.20 -10.61 -12.76
CA ASP A 75 -17.73 -9.39 -13.39
C ASP A 75 -19.13 -8.99 -12.90
N THR A 76 -19.62 -9.59 -11.80
CA THR A 76 -20.83 -9.10 -11.12
C THR A 76 -20.54 -7.82 -10.33
N GLY A 77 -20.07 -6.80 -11.06
CA GLY A 77 -19.70 -5.47 -10.62
C GLY A 77 -20.82 -4.77 -9.86
N ASP A 78 -20.44 -4.24 -8.70
CA ASP A 78 -21.07 -3.17 -7.91
C ASP A 78 -22.51 -3.36 -7.42
N THR A 79 -23.20 -4.43 -7.82
CA THR A 79 -24.48 -4.84 -7.25
C THR A 79 -24.26 -6.02 -6.31
N LEU A 80 -23.79 -5.71 -5.09
CA LEU A 80 -24.04 -6.54 -3.89
C LEU A 80 -25.55 -6.47 -3.52
N SER A 81 -26.43 -6.59 -4.51
CA SER A 81 -27.87 -6.50 -4.36
C SER A 81 -28.42 -7.85 -3.90
N SER A 82 -28.85 -7.87 -2.63
CA SER A 82 -29.79 -8.72 -1.87
C SER A 82 -29.98 -10.22 -2.13
N ALA A 83 -29.58 -10.79 -3.27
CA ALA A 83 -29.66 -12.23 -3.52
C ALA A 83 -28.46 -12.95 -2.87
N PRO A 84 -28.66 -14.12 -2.22
CA PRO A 84 -27.56 -14.91 -1.68
C PRO A 84 -26.68 -15.41 -2.83
N LYS A 85 -25.55 -14.73 -3.07
CA LYS A 85 -24.52 -15.18 -4.00
C LYS A 85 -23.90 -16.47 -3.44
N LYS A 86 -23.80 -17.50 -4.29
CA LYS A 86 -23.07 -18.73 -3.92
C LYS A 86 -21.58 -18.39 -3.81
N PRO A 87 -20.86 -18.95 -2.82
CA PRO A 87 -19.42 -18.73 -2.72
C PRO A 87 -18.70 -19.17 -4.00
N THR A 88 -17.84 -18.29 -4.52
CA THR A 88 -16.93 -18.55 -5.62
C THR A 88 -15.87 -19.55 -5.17
N LEU A 89 -15.80 -20.69 -5.85
CA LEU A 89 -14.76 -21.68 -5.60
C LEU A 89 -13.50 -21.28 -6.36
N LEU A 90 -12.41 -21.04 -5.63
CA LEU A 90 -11.11 -20.79 -6.27
C LEU A 90 -10.69 -22.01 -7.09
N PRO A 91 -9.87 -21.82 -8.15
CA PRO A 91 -9.39 -22.90 -9.01
C PRO A 91 -8.85 -24.12 -8.25
N SER A 92 -8.12 -23.90 -7.15
CA SER A 92 -7.58 -24.99 -6.32
C SER A 92 -8.64 -25.89 -5.67
N ALA A 93 -9.85 -25.37 -5.42
CA ALA A 93 -10.96 -26.14 -4.87
C ALA A 93 -11.69 -26.96 -5.95
N ALA A 94 -11.66 -26.51 -7.20
CA ALA A 94 -12.21 -27.21 -8.35
C ALA A 94 -11.28 -28.32 -8.89
N LEU A 95 -10.03 -28.33 -8.44
CA LEU A 95 -8.98 -29.19 -8.95
C LEU A 95 -8.64 -30.31 -7.97
N PRO A 96 -8.34 -31.54 -8.45
CA PRO A 96 -7.96 -32.64 -7.57
C PRO A 96 -6.72 -32.28 -6.73
N ARG A 97 -6.76 -32.62 -5.43
CA ARG A 97 -5.69 -32.34 -4.45
C ARG A 97 -4.32 -32.92 -4.82
N THR A 98 -4.28 -33.84 -5.79
CA THR A 98 -3.08 -34.50 -6.31
C THR A 98 -2.36 -33.68 -7.40
N LEU A 99 -2.94 -32.59 -7.88
CA LEU A 99 -2.28 -31.76 -8.88
C LEU A 99 -1.05 -31.06 -8.27
N PRO A 100 0.11 -31.10 -8.98
CA PRO A 100 1.32 -30.46 -8.49
C PRO A 100 1.10 -28.96 -8.38
N ALA A 101 1.78 -28.32 -7.43
CA ALA A 101 1.89 -26.87 -7.38
C ALA A 101 2.39 -26.35 -8.74
N THR A 102 1.87 -25.21 -9.18
CA THR A 102 2.28 -24.61 -10.46
C THR A 102 3.79 -24.41 -10.46
N PRO A 103 4.56 -25.06 -11.36
CA PRO A 103 6.02 -24.91 -11.37
C PRO A 103 6.44 -23.52 -11.86
N ARG A 104 5.53 -22.81 -12.54
CA ARG A 104 5.72 -21.43 -12.99
C ARG A 104 5.58 -20.48 -11.81
N ARG A 105 6.54 -19.57 -11.68
CA ARG A 105 6.45 -18.49 -10.70
C ARG A 105 5.64 -17.32 -11.24
N LEU A 106 4.78 -16.76 -10.40
CA LEU A 106 3.92 -15.62 -10.70
C LEU A 106 4.53 -14.33 -10.15
N ASN A 107 4.43 -13.29 -10.96
CA ASN A 107 4.86 -11.93 -10.65
C ASN A 107 3.73 -11.12 -10.05
N ALA A 108 2.50 -11.36 -10.49
CA ALA A 108 1.33 -10.83 -9.80
C ALA A 108 0.17 -11.83 -9.78
N VAL A 109 -0.65 -11.73 -8.74
CA VAL A 109 -1.93 -12.42 -8.61
C VAL A 109 -2.94 -11.38 -8.19
N ARG A 110 -4.03 -11.21 -8.94
CA ARG A 110 -5.11 -10.31 -8.60
C ARG A 110 -6.40 -11.12 -8.43
N LEU A 111 -7.05 -10.98 -7.30
CA LEU A 111 -8.36 -11.57 -7.01
C LEU A 111 -9.34 -10.40 -6.87
N SER A 112 -10.35 -10.29 -7.74
CA SER A 112 -11.28 -9.16 -7.72
C SER A 112 -12.75 -9.61 -7.69
N GLY A 113 -13.55 -9.00 -6.81
CA GLY A 113 -15.01 -9.20 -6.77
C GLY A 113 -15.47 -10.59 -6.30
N LEU A 114 -14.60 -11.36 -5.63
CA LEU A 114 -14.87 -12.76 -5.27
C LEU A 114 -15.54 -12.89 -3.90
N LEU A 115 -16.57 -13.73 -3.79
CA LEU A 115 -17.13 -14.18 -2.50
C LEU A 115 -16.57 -15.56 -2.16
N LEU A 116 -15.50 -15.63 -1.36
CA LEU A 116 -14.85 -16.90 -1.02
C LEU A 116 -15.58 -17.62 0.11
N PRO A 117 -15.47 -18.96 0.23
CA PRO A 117 -16.11 -19.68 1.33
C PRO A 117 -15.52 -19.28 2.68
N SER A 118 -14.19 -19.16 2.78
CA SER A 118 -13.49 -18.78 4.01
C SER A 118 -12.10 -18.19 3.72
N GLY A 119 -11.53 -17.46 4.70
CA GLY A 119 -10.14 -17.01 4.63
C GLY A 119 -9.13 -18.16 4.53
N ARG A 120 -9.48 -19.35 5.04
CA ARG A 120 -8.65 -20.55 4.93
C ARG A 120 -8.50 -21.02 3.49
N ASP A 121 -9.55 -20.90 2.69
CA ASP A 121 -9.50 -21.32 1.29
C ASP A 121 -8.64 -20.37 0.46
N LEU A 122 -8.68 -19.07 0.76
CA LEU A 122 -7.75 -18.10 0.19
C LEU A 122 -6.30 -18.46 0.53
N VAL A 123 -5.99 -18.69 1.81
CA VAL A 123 -4.63 -19.07 2.25
C VAL A 123 -4.17 -20.33 1.54
N ARG A 124 -5.01 -21.37 1.46
CA ARG A 124 -4.67 -22.63 0.80
C ARG A 124 -4.38 -22.41 -0.68
N PHE A 125 -5.20 -21.62 -1.35
CA PHE A 125 -5.00 -21.28 -2.76
C PHE A 125 -3.67 -20.56 -2.96
N ILE A 126 -3.40 -19.49 -2.22
CA ILE A 126 -2.15 -18.72 -2.35
C ILE A 126 -0.92 -19.58 -2.00
N ALA A 127 -1.00 -20.43 -0.97
CA ALA A 127 0.07 -21.33 -0.58
C ALA A 127 0.47 -22.33 -1.69
N GLN A 128 -0.44 -22.64 -2.61
CA GLN A 128 -0.19 -23.53 -3.75
C GLN A 128 0.37 -22.79 -4.97
N LEU A 129 0.35 -21.44 -4.97
CA LEU A 129 0.93 -20.64 -6.02
C LEU A 129 2.44 -20.54 -5.82
N GLY A 130 3.19 -20.75 -6.89
CA GLY A 130 4.59 -20.36 -6.91
C GLY A 130 4.67 -18.85 -7.06
N LEU A 131 4.84 -18.08 -5.98
CA LEU A 131 5.11 -16.65 -6.09
C LEU A 131 6.60 -16.38 -6.28
N THR A 132 6.94 -15.40 -7.13
CA THR A 132 8.32 -14.88 -7.23
C THR A 132 8.72 -14.12 -5.95
N ASP A 133 10.01 -13.88 -5.78
CA ASP A 133 10.53 -13.12 -4.63
C ASP A 133 10.18 -11.61 -4.69
N ARG A 134 9.52 -11.16 -5.77
CA ARG A 134 8.99 -9.79 -5.97
C ARG A 134 7.52 -9.79 -6.38
N ALA A 135 6.76 -10.78 -5.91
CA ALA A 135 5.38 -10.95 -6.34
C ALA A 135 4.42 -9.91 -5.73
N GLU A 136 3.43 -9.48 -6.50
CA GLU A 136 2.33 -8.65 -6.02
C GLU A 136 1.03 -9.47 -5.93
N LEU A 137 0.43 -9.58 -4.76
CA LEU A 137 -0.89 -10.15 -4.54
C LEU A 137 -1.89 -9.03 -4.28
N VAL A 138 -2.86 -8.83 -5.18
CA VAL A 138 -3.91 -7.83 -5.02
C VAL A 138 -5.23 -8.54 -4.70
N LEU A 139 -5.86 -8.22 -3.58
CA LEU A 139 -7.22 -8.68 -3.26
C LEU A 139 -8.13 -7.45 -3.31
N ASP A 140 -9.02 -7.40 -4.29
CA ASP A 140 -9.91 -6.27 -4.51
C ASP A 140 -11.37 -6.73 -4.35
N LYS A 141 -12.16 -6.08 -3.52
CA LYS A 141 -13.57 -6.45 -3.28
C LYS A 141 -13.77 -7.95 -2.94
N VAL A 142 -12.81 -8.55 -2.23
CA VAL A 142 -12.89 -9.96 -1.80
C VAL A 142 -13.66 -10.04 -0.48
N ALA A 143 -14.67 -10.90 -0.44
CA ALA A 143 -15.49 -11.16 0.74
C ALA A 143 -15.43 -12.64 1.15
N PHE A 144 -15.86 -12.94 2.37
CA PHE A 144 -15.95 -14.31 2.87
C PHE A 144 -17.38 -14.63 3.31
N ALA A 145 -17.87 -15.82 2.96
CA ALA A 145 -19.15 -16.33 3.46
C ALA A 145 -19.04 -16.69 4.96
N ASP A 146 -17.91 -17.27 5.37
CA ASP A 146 -17.52 -17.48 6.76
C ASP A 146 -16.52 -16.40 7.20
N VAL A 147 -16.96 -15.50 8.08
CA VAL A 147 -16.15 -14.38 8.62
C VAL A 147 -15.34 -14.80 9.85
N SER A 148 -15.37 -16.08 10.23
CA SER A 148 -14.56 -16.55 11.36
C SER A 148 -13.08 -16.28 11.13
N PRO A 149 -12.35 -15.76 12.14
CA PRO A 149 -10.93 -15.51 11.99
C PRO A 149 -10.23 -16.83 11.69
N PRO A 150 -9.30 -16.85 10.72
CA PRO A 150 -8.59 -18.08 10.39
C PRO A 150 -7.85 -18.60 11.63
N PRO A 151 -7.91 -19.91 11.93
CA PRO A 151 -7.20 -20.47 13.07
C PRO A 151 -5.71 -20.17 12.93
N ALA A 152 -5.04 -19.93 14.06
CA ALA A 152 -3.61 -19.66 14.10
C ALA A 152 -2.85 -20.78 13.38
N TYR A 153 -2.32 -20.48 12.20
CA TYR A 153 -1.60 -21.46 11.39
C TYR A 153 -0.17 -21.61 11.93
N ARG A 154 0.12 -22.74 12.57
CA ARG A 154 1.49 -23.13 12.90
C ARG A 154 2.13 -23.76 11.67
N PHE A 155 2.89 -22.97 10.92
CA PHE A 155 3.72 -23.52 9.86
C PHE A 155 4.86 -24.33 10.49
N ARG A 156 4.92 -25.63 10.18
CA ARG A 156 5.93 -26.56 10.74
C ARG A 156 7.31 -26.37 10.13
N SER A 157 7.43 -25.63 9.02
CA SER A 157 8.70 -25.40 8.36
C SER A 157 9.32 -24.11 8.89
N PRO A 158 10.60 -24.11 9.29
CA PRO A 158 11.29 -22.88 9.67
C PRO A 158 11.27 -21.92 8.47
N PRO A 159 11.12 -20.60 8.72
CA PRO A 159 11.23 -19.60 7.67
C PRO A 159 12.59 -19.78 6.98
N GLN A 160 12.59 -19.84 5.64
CA GLN A 160 13.84 -19.81 4.90
C GLN A 160 14.27 -18.34 4.84
N HIS A 161 15.47 -18.02 5.31
CA HIS A 161 16.04 -16.65 5.34
C HIS A 161 16.28 -16.03 3.95
N LYS A 162 15.59 -16.49 2.90
CA LYS A 162 15.62 -15.81 1.60
C LYS A 162 14.69 -14.62 1.69
N GLU A 163 15.27 -13.44 1.56
CA GLU A 163 14.53 -12.18 1.46
C GLU A 163 13.53 -12.27 0.31
N ARG A 164 12.24 -12.15 0.65
CA ARG A 164 11.14 -12.23 -0.31
C ARG A 164 10.30 -10.97 -0.19
N ASN A 165 10.46 -10.06 -1.15
CA ASN A 165 9.66 -8.85 -1.25
C ASN A 165 8.30 -9.16 -1.89
N ILE A 166 7.43 -9.86 -1.17
CA ILE A 166 6.05 -10.08 -1.60
C ILE A 166 5.21 -8.89 -1.13
N ARG A 167 4.53 -8.24 -2.06
CA ARG A 167 3.57 -7.17 -1.76
C ARG A 167 2.17 -7.72 -1.77
N ILE A 168 1.43 -7.64 -0.66
CA ILE A 168 -0.02 -7.92 -0.66
C ILE A 168 -0.76 -6.59 -0.56
N THR A 169 -1.65 -6.28 -1.49
CA THR A 169 -2.52 -5.10 -1.53
C THR A 169 -3.97 -5.54 -1.34
N VAL A 170 -4.71 -4.97 -0.37
CA VAL A 170 -6.13 -5.35 -0.16
C VAL A 170 -7.07 -4.17 -0.19
N ALA A 171 -7.86 -4.07 -1.24
CA ALA A 171 -8.72 -2.95 -1.56
C ALA A 171 -10.19 -3.31 -1.67
N GLY A 172 -11.07 -2.33 -1.43
CA GLY A 172 -12.52 -2.49 -1.60
C GLY A 172 -13.17 -3.64 -0.82
N CYS A 173 -12.45 -4.29 0.09
CA CYS A 173 -12.92 -5.48 0.78
C CYS A 173 -13.92 -5.07 1.87
N PRO A 174 -15.14 -5.63 1.88
CA PRO A 174 -16.15 -5.23 2.83
C PRO A 174 -15.68 -5.50 4.26
N SER A 175 -15.58 -4.44 5.05
CA SER A 175 -15.64 -4.50 6.51
C SER A 175 -17.07 -4.90 6.88
N SER A 176 -17.46 -6.17 6.72
CA SER A 176 -18.76 -6.61 7.25
C SER A 176 -18.69 -6.60 8.78
N GLY A 177 -18.87 -5.42 9.38
CA GLY A 177 -18.87 -5.14 10.83
C GLY A 177 -17.60 -4.48 11.38
N GLU A 178 -17.57 -4.26 12.71
CA GLU A 178 -16.49 -3.68 13.54
C GLU A 178 -15.14 -4.45 13.51
N GLY A 179 -14.93 -5.38 12.57
CA GLY A 179 -13.83 -6.36 12.59
C GLY A 179 -13.01 -6.48 11.30
N GLY A 180 -13.09 -5.54 10.36
CA GLY A 180 -12.35 -5.65 9.09
C GLY A 180 -10.84 -5.84 9.30
N LEU A 181 -10.23 -5.03 10.17
CA LEU A 181 -8.79 -5.09 10.47
C LEU A 181 -8.39 -6.35 11.22
N SER A 182 -9.21 -6.77 12.20
CA SER A 182 -8.98 -7.96 13.00
C SER A 182 -9.11 -9.26 12.19
N LEU A 183 -9.73 -9.21 11.02
CA LEU A 183 -9.71 -10.29 10.04
C LEU A 183 -8.50 -10.20 9.09
N TRP A 184 -8.29 -9.04 8.45
CA TRP A 184 -7.30 -8.91 7.39
C TRP A 184 -5.86 -8.95 7.91
N ILE A 185 -5.53 -8.31 9.03
CA ILE A 185 -4.15 -8.33 9.56
C ILE A 185 -3.70 -9.78 9.85
N PRO A 186 -4.47 -10.62 10.57
CA PRO A 186 -4.09 -12.02 10.79
C PRO A 186 -4.06 -12.85 9.51
N LEU A 187 -5.04 -12.67 8.62
CA LEU A 187 -5.11 -13.41 7.37
C LEU A 187 -3.84 -13.17 6.52
N CYS A 188 -3.36 -11.94 6.48
CA CYS A 188 -2.20 -11.57 5.68
C CYS A 188 -0.91 -12.09 6.29
N ASN A 189 -0.78 -12.06 7.61
CA ASN A 189 0.31 -12.75 8.31
C ASN A 189 0.34 -14.25 7.99
N ILE A 190 -0.82 -14.91 7.89
CA ILE A 190 -0.92 -16.31 7.50
C ILE A 190 -0.52 -16.50 6.02
N ILE A 191 -0.96 -15.62 5.12
CA ILE A 191 -0.56 -15.66 3.71
C ILE A 191 0.97 -15.52 3.59
N PHE A 192 1.59 -14.55 4.26
CA PHE A 192 3.05 -14.39 4.29
C PHE A 192 3.77 -15.63 4.80
N SER A 193 3.31 -16.17 5.91
CA SER A 193 3.87 -17.40 6.48
C SER A 193 3.77 -18.58 5.51
N SER A 194 2.67 -18.67 4.76
CA SER A 194 2.48 -19.70 3.74
C SER A 194 3.47 -19.57 2.59
N GLN A 195 3.95 -18.35 2.33
CA GLN A 195 4.97 -18.04 1.34
C GLN A 195 6.38 -18.07 1.92
N ARG A 196 6.57 -18.61 3.14
CA ARG A 196 7.85 -18.69 3.86
C ARG A 196 8.49 -17.33 4.15
N CYS A 197 7.71 -16.25 4.17
CA CYS A 197 8.17 -14.94 4.62
C CYS A 197 8.28 -14.92 6.16
N ALA A 198 9.17 -14.08 6.69
CA ALA A 198 9.28 -13.88 8.13
C ALA A 198 7.98 -13.32 8.71
N LEU A 199 7.59 -13.81 9.88
CA LEU A 199 6.41 -13.32 10.59
C LEU A 199 6.75 -12.02 11.30
N SER A 200 5.89 -11.01 11.12
CA SER A 200 5.83 -9.91 12.08
C SER A 200 5.19 -10.38 13.39
N SER A 201 5.63 -9.85 14.53
CA SER A 201 4.95 -10.07 15.80
C SER A 201 3.54 -9.45 15.75
N ARG A 202 2.52 -10.33 15.67
CA ARG A 202 1.10 -9.94 15.58
C ARG A 202 0.66 -9.07 16.77
N GLU A 203 1.21 -9.33 17.94
CA GLU A 203 0.80 -8.76 19.23
C GLU A 203 1.01 -7.24 19.35
N HIS A 204 1.75 -6.62 18.42
CA HIS A 204 2.12 -5.21 18.55
C HIS A 204 1.71 -4.33 17.36
N ILE A 205 1.44 -4.89 16.17
CA ILE A 205 1.07 -4.08 14.99
C ILE A 205 -0.41 -3.68 15.03
N GLU A 206 -1.30 -4.63 15.32
CA GLU A 206 -2.74 -4.36 15.33
C GLU A 206 -3.13 -3.26 16.34
N PRO A 207 -2.66 -3.28 17.60
CA PRO A 207 -2.93 -2.18 18.53
C PRO A 207 -2.41 -0.82 18.05
N LEU A 208 -1.21 -0.79 17.44
CA LEU A 208 -0.60 0.45 16.94
C LEU A 208 -1.41 1.04 15.77
N ILE A 209 -1.89 0.19 14.85
CA ILE A 209 -2.79 0.61 13.78
C ILE A 209 -4.10 1.14 14.37
N VAL A 210 -4.69 0.43 15.32
CA VAL A 210 -5.95 0.86 15.97
C VAL A 210 -5.80 2.20 16.67
N GLU A 211 -4.73 2.41 17.45
CA GLU A 211 -4.45 3.70 18.11
C GLU A 211 -4.32 4.84 17.11
N HIS A 212 -3.62 4.62 15.99
CA HIS A 212 -3.48 5.64 14.96
C HIS A 212 -4.80 5.89 14.21
N LEU A 213 -5.63 4.88 13.99
CA LEU A 213 -6.95 5.06 13.40
C LEU A 213 -7.86 5.90 14.32
N GLN A 214 -7.83 5.63 15.62
CA GLN A 214 -8.55 6.42 16.62
C GLN A 214 -8.07 7.87 16.64
N LEU A 215 -6.77 8.12 16.51
CA LEU A 215 -6.20 9.46 16.36
C LEU A 215 -6.80 10.18 15.14
N PHE A 216 -6.88 9.52 13.99
CA PHE A 216 -7.47 10.13 12.79
C PHE A 216 -8.96 10.43 12.98
N CYS A 217 -9.74 9.51 13.55
CA CYS A 217 -11.14 9.78 13.90
C CYS A 217 -11.29 11.01 14.79
N ALA A 218 -10.44 11.14 15.82
CA ALA A 218 -10.45 12.30 16.72
C ALA A 218 -10.10 13.60 16.00
N LEU A 219 -9.08 13.59 15.14
CA LEU A 219 -8.61 14.78 14.40
C LEU A 219 -9.65 15.29 13.40
N TYR A 220 -10.34 14.41 12.68
CA TYR A 220 -11.37 14.82 11.71
C TYR A 220 -12.73 15.09 12.34
N LYS A 221 -12.91 14.84 13.64
CA LYS A 221 -14.18 15.02 14.39
C LYS A 221 -15.39 14.41 13.67
N ARG A 222 -15.20 13.27 13.01
CA ARG A 222 -16.24 12.59 12.23
C ARG A 222 -16.33 11.15 12.71
N GLU A 223 -17.55 10.60 12.68
CA GLU A 223 -17.73 9.16 12.56
C GLU A 223 -17.20 8.76 11.18
N LEU A 224 -15.89 8.55 11.11
CA LEU A 224 -15.30 7.98 9.92
C LEU A 224 -15.79 6.54 9.85
N VAL A 225 -16.59 6.24 8.83
CA VAL A 225 -16.68 4.86 8.35
C VAL A 225 -15.30 4.55 7.78
N LEU A 226 -14.40 4.12 8.66
CA LEU A 226 -13.03 3.79 8.31
C LEU A 226 -13.08 2.61 7.34
N ARG A 227 -13.02 2.92 6.05
CA ARG A 227 -12.75 1.96 5.00
C ARG A 227 -11.26 1.95 4.79
N MET A 228 -10.60 0.93 5.33
CA MET A 228 -9.24 0.63 4.95
C MET A 228 -9.23 0.25 3.48
N ASP A 229 -8.58 1.07 2.66
CA ASP A 229 -8.62 0.96 1.20
C ASP A 229 -7.45 0.14 0.62
N SER A 230 -6.34 0.08 1.32
CA SER A 230 -5.25 -0.83 1.00
C SER A 230 -4.52 -1.14 2.28
N PHE A 231 -4.09 -2.37 2.50
CA PHE A 231 -2.88 -2.61 3.27
C PHE A 231 -1.79 -3.05 2.28
N ALA A 232 -0.55 -2.62 2.47
CA ALA A 232 0.61 -3.17 1.77
C ALA A 232 1.60 -3.71 2.79
N TYR A 233 2.14 -4.91 2.56
CA TYR A 233 3.30 -5.44 3.27
C TYR A 233 4.50 -5.45 2.33
N ARG A 234 5.66 -5.03 2.81
CA ARG A 234 6.94 -5.20 2.10
C ARG A 234 7.96 -5.76 3.07
N ASP A 235 8.69 -6.80 2.68
CA ASP A 235 9.87 -7.32 3.38
C ASP A 235 11.10 -6.72 2.69
N GLU A 236 11.29 -5.41 2.89
CA GLU A 236 12.46 -4.67 2.41
C GLU A 236 13.44 -4.53 3.58
N GLU A 237 14.71 -4.89 3.37
CA GLU A 237 15.81 -4.56 4.29
C GLU A 237 15.55 -4.93 5.77
N SER A 238 15.10 -6.16 6.02
CA SER A 238 14.79 -6.65 7.38
C SER A 238 13.63 -5.94 8.10
N THR A 239 12.81 -5.19 7.37
CA THR A 239 11.65 -4.50 7.93
C THR A 239 10.38 -4.91 7.25
N VAL A 240 9.33 -5.11 8.05
CA VAL A 240 7.98 -5.24 7.51
C VAL A 240 7.33 -3.88 7.50
N LEU A 241 7.03 -3.37 6.31
CA LEU A 241 6.31 -2.12 6.11
C LEU A 241 4.81 -2.37 5.99
N TRP A 242 3.98 -1.85 6.89
CA TRP A 242 2.51 -1.83 6.72
C TRP A 242 2.06 -0.46 6.26
N SER A 243 1.47 -0.36 5.07
CA SER A 243 0.90 0.90 4.57
C SER A 243 -0.62 0.83 4.56
N TYR A 244 -1.36 1.76 5.17
CA TYR A 244 -2.83 1.83 4.98
C TYR A 244 -3.35 3.22 4.63
N LYS A 245 -4.41 3.26 3.81
CA LYS A 245 -5.06 4.49 3.39
C LYS A 245 -6.47 4.65 3.97
N LEU A 246 -6.76 5.86 4.41
CA LEU A 246 -8.08 6.28 4.90
C LEU A 246 -8.75 7.17 3.87
N ASN A 247 -10.05 7.00 3.64
CA ASN A 247 -10.82 7.86 2.73
C ASN A 247 -12.04 8.45 3.45
N ASP A 248 -12.41 9.68 3.09
CA ASP A 248 -13.66 10.32 3.52
C ASP A 248 -14.82 9.85 2.64
N THR A 249 -15.91 9.34 3.22
CA THR A 249 -17.09 8.92 2.47
C THR A 249 -18.36 9.58 3.00
N PRO A 250 -18.66 10.79 2.49
CA PRO A 250 -20.06 11.14 2.22
C PRO A 250 -20.34 11.53 0.75
N SER A 251 -19.32 11.94 -0.04
CA SER A 251 -19.52 12.57 -1.36
C SER A 251 -19.18 11.69 -2.58
N GLY A 252 -18.69 10.47 -2.37
CA GLY A 252 -18.22 9.59 -3.46
C GLY A 252 -16.88 10.01 -4.09
N LEU A 253 -16.30 11.13 -3.67
CA LEU A 253 -14.95 11.55 -4.04
C LEU A 253 -13.94 10.92 -3.10
N TRP A 254 -13.10 10.04 -3.63
CA TRP A 254 -12.07 9.33 -2.89
C TRP A 254 -10.90 10.29 -2.61
N ALA A 255 -10.86 10.84 -1.41
CA ALA A 255 -9.72 11.62 -0.93
C ALA A 255 -9.00 10.85 0.17
N SER A 256 -7.74 10.50 -0.08
CA SER A 256 -6.87 9.87 0.91
C SER A 256 -6.64 10.84 2.07
N LEU A 257 -7.22 10.56 3.24
CA LEU A 257 -7.08 11.32 4.48
C LEU A 257 -5.73 11.07 5.16
N GLY A 258 -5.19 9.87 5.04
CA GLY A 258 -3.86 9.57 5.52
C GLY A 258 -3.30 8.27 5.00
N GLU A 259 -1.98 8.15 5.10
CA GLU A 259 -1.21 6.95 4.82
C GLU A 259 -0.26 6.70 5.98
N VAL A 260 -0.10 5.47 6.44
CA VAL A 260 0.78 5.18 7.57
C VAL A 260 1.65 4.02 7.24
N ASP A 261 2.94 4.18 7.44
CA ASP A 261 3.94 3.16 7.27
C ASP A 261 4.40 2.67 8.66
N VAL A 262 4.08 1.43 9.00
CA VAL A 262 4.54 0.79 10.25
C VAL A 262 5.70 -0.12 9.93
N VAL A 263 6.82 0.06 10.64
CA VAL A 263 7.99 -0.80 10.55
C VAL A 263 7.99 -1.81 11.70
N SER A 264 8.02 -3.10 11.36
CA SER A 264 8.28 -4.19 12.30
C SER A 264 9.70 -4.72 12.11
N PRO A 265 10.61 -4.55 13.08
CA PRO A 265 11.96 -5.10 13.03
C PRO A 265 11.92 -6.64 13.02
N ARG A 266 12.82 -7.29 12.28
CA ARG A 266 13.00 -8.75 12.37
C ARG A 266 13.38 -9.15 13.79
N GLN A 267 12.90 -10.31 14.24
CA GLN A 267 13.22 -10.87 15.58
C GLN A 267 14.73 -11.02 15.81
N ASP A 268 15.50 -11.19 14.74
CA ASP A 268 16.95 -11.38 14.78
C ASP A 268 17.74 -10.07 15.01
N GLU A 269 17.15 -8.89 14.73
CA GLU A 269 17.84 -7.58 14.76
C GLU A 269 17.80 -6.85 16.11
N ARG A 270 18.01 -7.60 17.20
CA ARG A 270 17.83 -7.21 18.61
C ARG A 270 16.39 -7.44 19.07
N PRO A 271 16.14 -8.38 20.00
CA PRO A 271 14.80 -8.83 20.42
C PRO A 271 13.99 -7.81 21.23
N ARG A 272 14.25 -6.50 21.12
CA ARG A 272 13.65 -5.45 21.95
C ARG A 272 13.05 -4.26 21.19
N ARG A 273 13.21 -4.17 19.87
CA ARG A 273 12.56 -3.08 19.13
C ARG A 273 11.11 -3.45 18.83
N ARG A 274 10.18 -2.77 19.52
CA ARG A 274 8.75 -2.84 19.21
C ARG A 274 8.50 -2.26 17.81
N PRO A 275 7.45 -2.71 17.10
CA PRO A 275 6.99 -2.02 15.90
C PRO A 275 6.75 -0.55 16.18
N TYR A 276 7.04 0.30 15.20
CA TYR A 276 6.85 1.75 15.31
C TYR A 276 6.38 2.31 13.97
N ILE A 277 5.72 3.46 14.01
CA ILE A 277 5.32 4.17 12.80
C ILE A 277 6.57 4.87 12.25
N SER A 278 6.99 4.53 11.03
CA SER A 278 8.14 5.16 10.38
C SER A 278 7.73 6.39 9.59
N GLN A 279 6.52 6.40 9.01
CA GLN A 279 6.00 7.54 8.25
C GLN A 279 4.48 7.66 8.40
N VAL A 280 3.99 8.89 8.42
CA VAL A 280 2.59 9.27 8.41
C VAL A 280 2.40 10.31 7.31
N LYS A 281 1.52 10.07 6.36
CA LYS A 281 0.97 11.10 5.48
C LYS A 281 -0.37 11.52 6.04
N PHE A 282 -0.60 12.82 6.16
CA PHE A 282 -1.82 13.39 6.72
C PHE A 282 -2.34 14.47 5.77
N SER A 283 -3.59 14.33 5.33
CA SER A 283 -4.21 15.32 4.43
C SER A 283 -4.94 16.38 5.23
N CYS A 284 -4.47 17.62 5.16
CA CYS A 284 -5.11 18.71 5.87
C CYS A 284 -6.56 18.89 5.38
N PRO A 285 -7.56 19.03 6.28
CA PRO A 285 -8.94 19.14 5.86
C PRO A 285 -9.15 20.47 5.12
N SER A 286 -9.73 20.42 3.92
CA SER A 286 -9.90 21.56 3.00
C SER A 286 -10.72 22.72 3.57
N HIS A 287 -11.61 22.45 4.52
CA HIS A 287 -12.50 23.43 5.14
C HIS A 287 -12.00 23.94 6.49
N THR A 288 -10.78 23.57 6.91
CA THR A 288 -10.23 24.00 8.19
C THR A 288 -9.84 25.48 8.08
N PRO A 289 -10.34 26.36 8.96
CA PRO A 289 -9.84 27.74 9.04
C PRO A 289 -8.32 27.73 9.23
N GLY A 290 -7.60 28.65 8.57
CA GLY A 290 -6.13 28.69 8.62
C GLY A 290 -5.58 28.64 10.05
N ASP A 291 -6.22 29.34 10.98
CA ASP A 291 -5.81 29.41 12.38
C ASP A 291 -5.97 28.10 13.16
N ALA A 292 -6.80 27.17 12.68
CA ALA A 292 -7.02 25.88 13.32
C ALA A 292 -6.00 24.81 12.89
N ILE A 293 -5.27 25.03 11.78
CA ILE A 293 -4.26 24.09 11.27
C ILE A 293 -3.10 23.91 12.28
N PRO A 294 -2.49 24.96 12.86
CA PRO A 294 -1.42 24.78 13.83
C PRO A 294 -1.84 23.96 15.06
N ALA A 295 -3.04 24.19 15.60
CA ALA A 295 -3.54 23.45 16.75
C ALA A 295 -3.76 21.95 16.42
N LEU A 296 -4.30 21.67 15.23
CA LEU A 296 -4.47 20.30 14.73
C LEU A 296 -3.14 19.57 14.60
N LEU A 297 -2.13 20.23 14.02
CA LEU A 297 -0.80 19.67 13.81
C LEU A 297 -0.03 19.47 15.12
N ALA A 298 -0.18 20.38 16.09
CA ALA A 298 0.38 20.21 17.43
C ALA A 298 -0.25 19.01 18.16
N HIS A 299 -1.56 18.80 18.03
CA HIS A 299 -2.23 17.63 18.58
C HIS A 299 -1.75 16.33 17.90
N LEU A 300 -1.66 16.33 16.57
CA LEU A 300 -1.12 15.22 15.78
C LEU A 300 0.30 14.85 16.22
N GLU A 301 1.20 15.83 16.38
CA GLU A 301 2.56 15.58 16.86
C GLU A 301 2.57 14.92 18.24
N SER A 302 1.82 15.47 19.20
CA SER A 302 1.79 14.97 20.57
C SER A 302 1.32 13.51 20.63
N GLU A 303 0.27 13.17 19.87
CA GLU A 303 -0.27 11.82 19.83
C GLU A 303 0.66 10.86 19.10
N LEU A 304 1.29 11.27 17.99
CA LEU A 304 2.28 10.43 17.31
C LEU A 304 3.49 10.13 18.20
N LEU A 305 3.98 11.11 18.96
CA LEU A 305 5.05 10.89 19.94
C LEU A 305 4.64 9.91 21.05
N ARG A 306 3.38 9.98 21.49
CA ARG A 306 2.80 9.05 22.47
C ARG A 306 2.74 7.63 21.91
N ILE A 307 2.19 7.45 20.70
CA ILE A 307 2.02 6.15 20.04
C ILE A 307 3.38 5.49 19.74
N ASN A 308 4.36 6.27 19.27
CA ASN A 308 5.68 5.76 18.89
C ASN A 308 6.71 5.67 20.03
N GLY A 309 6.33 6.00 21.27
CA GLY A 309 7.25 5.92 22.41
C GLY A 309 8.47 6.85 22.27
N GLY A 310 8.27 8.06 21.75
CA GLY A 310 9.33 9.07 21.58
C GLY A 310 10.12 9.00 20.26
N SER A 311 9.91 7.97 19.44
CA SER A 311 10.43 7.95 18.06
C SER A 311 9.58 8.85 17.17
N VAL A 312 10.19 9.83 16.51
CA VAL A 312 9.48 10.76 15.63
C VAL A 312 9.26 10.07 14.27
N PRO A 313 8.00 9.81 13.85
CA PRO A 313 7.74 9.33 12.50
C PRO A 313 8.02 10.44 11.49
N ARG A 314 8.33 10.06 10.24
CA ARG A 314 8.33 11.00 9.13
C ARG A 314 6.89 11.43 8.81
N LEU A 315 6.53 12.66 9.09
CA LEU A 315 5.26 13.27 8.76
C LEU A 315 5.29 13.95 7.38
N VAL A 316 4.30 13.66 6.54
CA VAL A 316 4.07 14.32 5.26
C VAL A 316 2.67 14.95 5.31
N LEU A 317 2.61 16.27 5.34
CA LEU A 317 1.37 17.03 5.31
C LEU A 317 0.95 17.27 3.87
N LEU A 318 -0.16 16.67 3.46
CA LEU A 318 -0.75 16.88 2.15
C LEU A 318 -1.72 18.07 2.25
N CYS A 319 -1.28 19.22 1.78
CA CYS A 319 -2.05 20.45 1.79
C CYS A 319 -2.79 20.61 0.44
N PRO A 320 -4.13 20.70 0.44
CA PRO A 320 -4.90 20.82 -0.80
C PRO A 320 -4.73 22.19 -1.48
N THR A 321 -4.35 23.23 -0.70
CA THR A 321 -4.19 24.60 -1.18
C THR A 321 -2.91 25.22 -0.64
N LEU A 322 -2.44 26.27 -1.32
CA LEU A 322 -1.29 27.06 -0.87
C LEU A 322 -1.57 27.78 0.45
N ASP A 323 -2.82 28.20 0.70
CA ASP A 323 -3.22 28.83 1.96
C ASP A 323 -3.09 27.86 3.14
N CYS A 324 -3.52 26.62 2.94
CA CYS A 324 -3.35 25.57 3.94
C CYS A 324 -1.87 25.29 4.21
N ALA A 325 -1.05 25.25 3.16
CA ALA A 325 0.39 25.07 3.29
C ALA A 325 1.04 26.26 4.01
N SER A 326 0.59 27.48 3.70
CA SER A 326 1.04 28.73 4.31
C SER A 326 0.78 28.75 5.82
N ALA A 327 -0.43 28.38 6.24
CA ALA A 327 -0.78 28.29 7.66
C ALA A 327 0.07 27.23 8.40
N ALA A 328 0.35 26.09 7.74
CA ALA A 328 1.25 25.08 8.30
C ALA A 328 2.69 25.62 8.43
N MET A 329 3.20 26.33 7.42
CA MET A 329 4.53 26.97 7.47
C MET A 329 4.62 28.01 8.59
N ASP A 330 3.59 28.83 8.78
CA ASP A 330 3.56 29.81 9.87
C ASP A 330 3.67 29.12 11.23
N GLY A 331 2.93 28.03 11.41
CA GLY A 331 3.04 27.20 12.62
C GLY A 331 4.47 26.70 12.86
N VAL A 332 5.20 26.30 11.81
CA VAL A 332 6.60 25.86 11.90
C VAL A 332 7.51 27.02 12.28
N LEU A 333 7.41 28.14 11.56
CA LEU A 333 8.26 29.32 11.74
C LEU A 333 8.10 29.95 13.13
N GLU A 334 6.91 29.84 13.72
CA GLU A 334 6.60 30.31 15.06
C GLU A 334 6.94 29.27 16.15
N GLY A 335 7.41 28.08 15.77
CA GLY A 335 7.71 26.99 16.71
C GLY A 335 6.48 26.43 17.42
N ARG A 336 5.26 26.69 16.90
CA ARG A 336 4.00 26.19 17.48
C ARG A 336 3.75 24.72 17.15
N ILE A 337 4.32 24.22 16.06
CA ILE A 337 4.20 22.84 15.63
C ILE A 337 5.58 22.23 15.43
N PHE A 338 5.70 20.94 15.69
CA PHE A 338 6.91 20.16 15.45
C PHE A 338 8.12 20.51 16.31
N ALA A 339 7.97 21.35 17.33
CA ALA A 339 9.09 21.79 18.17
C ALA A 339 9.86 20.60 18.78
N ARG A 340 9.15 19.55 19.21
CA ARG A 340 9.76 18.34 19.78
C ARG A 340 10.37 17.47 18.67
N SER A 341 9.65 17.31 17.57
CA SER A 341 10.10 16.53 16.41
C SER A 341 11.39 17.07 15.81
N ILE A 342 11.49 18.40 15.70
CA ILE A 342 12.66 19.15 15.21
C ILE A 342 13.83 19.01 16.19
N ALA A 343 13.59 19.14 17.50
CA ALA A 343 14.63 19.01 18.51
C ALA A 343 15.24 17.60 18.56
N CYS A 344 14.43 16.56 18.35
CA CYS A 344 14.89 15.16 18.40
C CYS A 344 15.50 14.69 17.06
N THR A 345 15.04 15.19 15.92
CA THR A 345 15.44 14.73 14.57
C THR A 345 15.34 15.85 13.54
N PRO A 346 16.41 16.62 13.29
CA PRO A 346 16.28 17.98 12.75
C PRO A 346 15.97 18.16 11.25
N ALA A 347 15.92 17.13 10.40
CA ALA A 347 16.03 17.38 8.95
C ALA A 347 15.17 16.54 7.98
N ALA A 348 14.75 15.32 8.33
CA ALA A 348 14.06 14.43 7.38
C ALA A 348 12.62 14.10 7.77
N ALA A 349 12.18 14.55 8.95
CA ALA A 349 10.96 14.07 9.56
C ALA A 349 9.71 14.77 9.05
N ILE A 350 9.73 16.02 8.56
CA ILE A 350 8.49 16.71 8.20
C ILE A 350 8.56 17.34 6.81
N ILE A 351 7.56 17.05 5.98
CA ILE A 351 7.40 17.56 4.62
C ILE A 351 6.00 18.15 4.47
N ILE A 352 5.89 19.35 3.92
CA ILE A 352 4.63 19.97 3.48
C ILE A 352 4.54 19.84 1.97
N ASP A 353 3.56 19.08 1.47
CA ASP A 353 3.33 18.81 0.05
C ASP A 353 2.06 19.54 -0.41
N VAL A 354 2.22 20.44 -1.38
CA VAL A 354 1.12 21.21 -1.99
C VAL A 354 0.77 20.55 -3.31
N GLY A 355 -0.18 19.60 -3.23
CA GLY A 355 -0.49 18.71 -4.35
C GLY A 355 -0.92 19.44 -5.63
N SER A 356 -1.57 20.60 -5.51
CA SER A 356 -2.04 21.39 -6.65
C SER A 356 -0.92 22.01 -7.48
N GLU A 357 0.27 22.20 -6.90
CA GLU A 357 1.39 22.91 -7.53
C GLU A 357 2.67 22.04 -7.65
N ALA A 358 2.60 20.77 -7.26
CA ALA A 358 3.75 19.86 -7.15
C ALA A 358 4.92 20.47 -6.35
N LYS A 359 4.62 21.32 -5.36
CA LYS A 359 5.61 21.96 -4.49
C LYS A 359 5.75 21.19 -3.19
N ARG A 360 6.99 20.94 -2.78
CA ARG A 360 7.32 20.28 -1.51
C ARG A 360 8.30 21.13 -0.72
N PHE A 361 8.00 21.31 0.56
CA PHE A 361 8.81 22.08 1.49
C PHE A 361 9.20 21.18 2.66
N SER A 362 10.49 20.95 2.86
CA SER A 362 10.93 20.32 4.11
C SER A 362 10.94 21.36 5.23
N VAL A 363 10.77 20.92 6.48
CA VAL A 363 10.93 21.83 7.62
C VAL A 363 12.31 22.47 7.66
N LYS A 364 13.35 21.77 7.18
CA LYS A 364 14.69 22.34 7.03
C LYS A 364 14.67 23.55 6.07
N ASP A 365 13.98 23.46 4.94
CA ASP A 365 13.86 24.56 3.98
C ASP A 365 13.08 25.74 4.58
N ILE A 366 12.03 25.44 5.35
CA ILE A 366 11.20 26.46 6.02
C ILE A 366 12.02 27.21 7.08
N LEU A 367 12.75 26.48 7.93
CA LEU A 367 13.55 27.07 9.00
C LEU A 367 14.82 27.75 8.50
N ALA A 368 15.31 27.39 7.31
CA ALA A 368 16.42 28.07 6.65
C ALA A 368 16.06 29.49 6.17
N ALA A 369 14.77 29.86 6.16
CA ALA A 369 14.35 31.22 5.86
C ALA A 369 14.98 32.20 6.87
N PRO A 370 15.65 33.27 6.39
CA PRO A 370 16.37 34.20 7.25
C PRO A 370 15.44 34.75 8.35
N SER A 371 15.94 34.84 9.58
CA SER A 371 15.24 35.51 10.67
C SER A 371 15.32 37.03 10.54
N ASP A 372 16.34 37.52 9.85
CA ASP A 372 16.73 38.91 9.78
C ASP A 372 17.51 39.16 8.49
N VAL A 373 17.50 40.41 8.02
CA VAL A 373 18.25 40.86 6.85
C VAL A 373 18.98 42.15 7.20
N VAL A 374 20.23 42.25 6.72
CA VAL A 374 21.04 43.45 6.89
C VAL A 374 20.74 44.41 5.72
N ARG A 375 20.34 45.65 6.04
CA ARG A 375 20.09 46.71 5.06
C ARG A 375 20.94 47.93 5.41
N GLY A 376 22.14 48.01 4.83
CA GLY A 376 23.15 48.99 5.24
C GLY A 376 23.73 48.58 6.59
N ASP A 377 23.64 49.46 7.59
CA ASP A 377 24.09 49.20 8.97
C ASP A 377 22.97 48.72 9.90
N GLU A 378 21.74 48.58 9.40
CA GLU A 378 20.58 48.15 10.20
C GLU A 378 20.26 46.66 10.00
N VAL A 379 19.99 45.97 11.11
CA VAL A 379 19.48 44.58 11.13
C VAL A 379 17.96 44.63 11.26
N VAL A 380 17.25 44.20 10.23
CA VAL A 380 15.78 44.17 10.20
C VAL A 380 15.29 42.74 10.42
N ALA A 381 14.64 42.49 11.56
CA ALA A 381 14.00 41.22 11.83
C ALA A 381 12.81 41.00 10.87
N LEU A 382 12.73 39.82 10.27
CA LEU A 382 11.66 39.44 9.37
C LEU A 382 10.48 38.87 10.15
N SER A 383 9.27 39.34 9.84
CA SER A 383 8.03 38.76 10.37
C SER A 383 7.79 37.35 9.81
N THR A 384 6.97 36.54 10.49
CA THR A 384 6.56 35.20 10.01
C THR A 384 6.06 35.26 8.57
N ALA A 385 5.23 36.25 8.23
CA ALA A 385 4.71 36.44 6.88
C ALA A 385 5.81 36.74 5.85
N GLN A 386 6.83 37.52 6.21
CA GLN A 386 7.98 37.81 5.33
C GLN A 386 8.85 36.57 5.14
N ARG A 387 9.11 35.81 6.21
CA ARG A 387 9.85 34.55 6.16
C ARG A 387 9.13 33.50 5.32
N ARG A 388 7.82 33.36 5.48
CA ARG A 388 6.99 32.50 4.62
C ARG A 388 7.09 32.93 3.14
N ALA A 389 6.97 34.22 2.86
CA ALA A 389 7.11 34.73 1.50
C ALA A 389 8.50 34.42 0.90
N TRP A 390 9.56 34.41 1.71
CA TRP A 390 10.89 33.95 1.28
C TRP A 390 10.88 32.49 0.83
N VAL A 391 10.37 31.58 1.68
CA VAL A 391 10.26 30.14 1.39
C VAL A 391 9.51 29.88 0.08
N LEU A 392 8.39 30.59 -0.13
CA LEU A 392 7.57 30.43 -1.32
C LEU A 392 8.24 30.96 -2.61
N ARG A 393 9.15 31.95 -2.50
CA ARG A 393 9.87 32.52 -3.65
C ARG A 393 10.98 31.60 -4.18
N GLU A 394 11.78 30.99 -3.30
CA GLU A 394 12.94 30.18 -3.72
C GLU A 394 12.57 29.01 -4.66
N VAL A 395 11.34 28.49 -4.55
CA VAL A 395 10.86 27.39 -5.39
C VAL A 395 10.64 27.83 -6.85
N GLY A 396 10.24 29.09 -7.08
CA GLY A 396 10.08 29.63 -8.43
C GLY A 396 11.41 29.84 -9.17
N SER A 397 12.50 30.09 -8.43
CA SER A 397 13.82 30.35 -9.01
C SER A 397 14.65 29.08 -9.23
N ARG A 398 14.47 28.04 -8.40
CA ARG A 398 15.21 26.77 -8.55
C ARG A 398 14.76 25.92 -9.75
N GLN A 399 13.51 26.05 -10.22
CA GLN A 399 13.05 25.35 -11.43
C GLN A 399 13.70 25.89 -12.73
N CYS A 400 14.21 27.13 -12.74
CA CYS A 400 14.94 27.68 -13.88
C CYS A 400 16.43 27.29 -13.92
N LEU A 401 16.98 26.74 -12.84
CA LEU A 401 18.41 26.39 -12.73
C LEU A 401 18.71 24.91 -12.97
N GLY A 402 17.68 24.08 -13.24
CA GLY A 402 17.83 22.67 -13.62
C GLY A 402 17.81 22.41 -15.14
N ALA A 403 17.79 23.47 -15.96
CA ALA A 403 17.73 23.38 -17.43
C ALA A 403 18.81 24.24 -18.13
N LEU A 404 19.95 24.45 -17.46
CA LEU A 404 21.16 25.04 -18.05
C LEU A 404 22.36 24.11 -17.85
#